data_AF-A0A3A9ZUU4-F1
#
_entry.id   AF-A0A3A9ZUU4-F1
#
_cell.length_a   1.000
_cell.length_b   1.000
_cell.length_c   1.000
_cell.angle_alpha   90.00
_cell.angle_beta   90.00
_cell.angle_gamma   90.00
#
_symmetry.space_group_name_H-M   'P 1'
#
loop_
_entity.id
_entity.type
_entity.pdbx_description
1 polymer ?
#
loop_
_entity_poly.entity_id
_entity_poly.type
_entity_poly.pdbx_seq_one_letter_code
_entity_poly.pdbx_strand_id
1 'polypeptide(L)'
;ERAAVISIATSLQESKLENLGHLGDANDHDSLGLFQQRPSSGWGTPEQITDPIYSTMAFQKGLKQVDGWHDMPLTEAAQTVQVSAYPDAYAQWEQQAADLVAQHWNS
;
A
#
# COMPACT_ATOMS: atom_id res chain seq x y z
N GLU A 1 -14.29 0.63 5.64
CA GLU A 1 -13.95 1.82 4.85
C GLU A 1 -12.55 2.38 5.16
N ARG A 2 -12.19 2.74 6.41
CA ARG A 2 -10.85 3.32 6.71
C ARG A 2 -9.64 2.49 6.21
N ALA A 3 -9.62 1.17 6.44
CA ALA A 3 -8.55 0.30 5.90
C ALA A 3 -8.42 0.40 4.37
N ALA A 4 -9.55 0.55 3.66
CA ALA A 4 -9.56 0.71 2.22
C ALA A 4 -8.94 2.04 1.81
N VAL A 5 -9.30 3.13 2.50
CA VAL A 5 -8.72 4.46 2.25
C VAL A 5 -7.20 4.43 2.44
N ILE A 6 -6.73 3.83 3.54
CA ILE A 6 -5.29 3.67 3.82
C ILE A 6 -4.62 2.82 2.73
N SER A 7 -5.23 1.71 2.31
CA SER A 7 -4.69 0.83 1.27
C SER A 7 -4.58 1.55 -0.08
N ILE A 8 -5.61 2.30 -0.48
CA ILE A 8 -5.63 3.06 -1.74
C ILE A 8 -4.62 4.21 -1.72
N ALA A 9 -4.55 4.97 -0.63
CA ALA A 9 -3.57 6.05 -0.49
C ALA A 9 -2.13 5.52 -0.52
N THR A 10 -1.90 4.37 0.12
CA THR A 10 -0.58 3.70 0.09
C THR A 10 -0.24 3.29 -1.34
N SER A 11 -1.13 2.60 -2.04
CA SER A 11 -0.85 2.18 -3.41
C SER A 11 -0.74 3.35 -4.41
N LEU A 12 -1.48 4.44 -4.19
CA LEU A 12 -1.31 5.69 -4.94
C LEU A 12 0.10 6.26 -4.74
N GLN A 13 0.61 6.26 -3.51
CA GLN A 13 1.95 6.74 -3.23
C GLN A 13 3.01 5.84 -3.89
N GLU A 14 2.92 4.53 -3.67
CA GLU A 14 3.93 3.55 -4.10
C GLU A 14 3.96 3.34 -5.61
N SER A 15 2.80 3.25 -6.26
CA SER A 15 2.73 2.86 -7.68
C SER A 15 1.69 3.62 -8.49
N LYS A 16 1.04 4.63 -7.92
CA LYS A 16 -0.03 5.40 -8.59
C LYS A 16 -1.20 4.50 -9.01
N LEU A 17 -1.47 3.43 -8.25
CA LEU A 17 -2.44 2.36 -8.54
C LEU A 17 -2.10 1.50 -9.77
N GLU A 18 -0.86 1.55 -10.27
CA GLU A 18 -0.39 0.64 -11.30
C GLU A 18 0.19 -0.63 -10.66
N ASN A 19 -0.17 -1.80 -11.20
CA ASN A 19 0.36 -3.07 -10.72
C ASN A 19 1.68 -3.38 -11.42
N LEU A 20 2.77 -2.81 -10.89
CA LEU A 20 4.08 -2.83 -11.54
C LEU A 20 4.73 -4.22 -11.45
N GLY A 21 5.11 -4.76 -12.61
CA GLY A 21 5.90 -5.98 -12.70
C GLY A 21 7.40 -5.72 -12.49
N HIS A 22 8.23 -6.69 -12.85
CA HIS A 22 9.68 -6.53 -12.78
C HIS A 22 10.16 -5.51 -13.81
N LEU A 23 10.54 -4.30 -13.37
CA LEU A 23 10.95 -3.18 -14.24
C LEU A 23 12.40 -3.32 -14.80
N GLY A 24 13.00 -4.51 -14.70
CA GLY A 24 14.36 -4.78 -15.17
C GLY A 24 15.41 -4.10 -14.30
N ASP A 25 16.50 -3.63 -14.90
CA ASP A 25 17.61 -2.97 -14.20
C ASP A 25 17.23 -1.62 -13.56
N ALA A 26 16.06 -1.07 -13.92
CA ALA A 26 15.49 0.13 -13.32
C ALA A 26 14.71 -0.16 -12.02
N ASN A 27 14.62 -1.42 -11.58
CA ASN A 27 13.85 -1.79 -10.41
C ASN A 27 14.68 -1.59 -9.13
N ASP A 28 14.31 -0.58 -8.34
CA ASP A 28 14.90 -0.28 -7.03
C ASP A 28 14.59 -1.42 -6.05
N HIS A 29 15.55 -2.34 -5.91
CA HIS A 29 15.55 -3.39 -4.89
C HIS A 29 14.36 -4.36 -4.93
N ASP A 30 14.15 -5.09 -6.02
CA ASP A 30 13.18 -6.20 -6.08
C ASP A 30 11.72 -5.87 -5.68
N SER A 31 11.36 -4.58 -5.64
CA SER A 31 10.03 -4.08 -5.30
C SER A 31 9.02 -4.32 -6.43
N LEU A 32 7.82 -4.78 -6.10
CA LEU A 32 6.81 -5.19 -7.09
C LEU A 32 5.38 -4.84 -6.64
N GLY A 33 4.50 -4.74 -7.63
CA GLY A 33 3.06 -4.65 -7.46
C GLY A 33 2.56 -3.32 -6.92
N LEU A 34 1.27 -3.31 -6.54
CA LEU A 34 0.54 -2.12 -6.08
C LEU A 34 1.17 -1.39 -4.88
N PHE A 35 1.86 -2.14 -4.02
CA PHE A 35 2.42 -1.63 -2.77
C PHE A 35 3.94 -1.58 -2.79
N GLN A 36 4.57 -1.84 -3.95
CA GLN A 36 6.04 -1.93 -4.09
C GLN A 36 6.65 -2.84 -3.00
N GLN A 37 5.98 -3.95 -2.71
CA GLN A 37 6.41 -4.94 -1.72
C GLN A 37 7.63 -5.71 -2.23
N ARG A 38 8.41 -6.26 -1.29
CA ARG A 38 9.67 -6.94 -1.61
C ARG A 38 9.66 -8.41 -1.18
N PRO A 39 9.89 -9.37 -2.08
CA PRO A 39 10.07 -10.77 -1.73
C PRO A 39 11.22 -10.97 -0.74
N SER A 40 12.33 -10.27 -0.94
CA SER A 40 13.49 -10.29 -0.06
C SER A 40 13.20 -9.86 1.39
N SER A 41 12.13 -9.09 1.60
CA SER A 41 11.68 -8.63 2.93
C SER A 41 10.54 -9.46 3.50
N GLY A 42 10.18 -10.59 2.86
CA GLY A 42 9.22 -11.56 3.38
C GLY A 42 7.75 -11.25 3.09
N TRP A 43 7.45 -10.32 2.16
CA TRP A 43 6.08 -9.97 1.81
C TRP A 43 5.35 -11.04 0.97
N GLY A 44 6.07 -11.96 0.35
CA GLY A 44 5.53 -13.03 -0.50
C GLY A 44 6.47 -13.36 -1.67
N THR A 45 6.12 -14.32 -2.52
CA THR A 45 6.84 -14.54 -3.79
C THR A 45 6.52 -13.43 -4.80
N PRO A 46 7.34 -13.24 -5.86
CA PRO A 46 7.02 -12.28 -6.94
C PRO A 46 5.61 -12.44 -7.51
N GLU A 47 5.16 -13.68 -7.74
CA GLU A 47 3.83 -13.99 -8.26
C GLU A 47 2.74 -13.60 -7.27
N GLN A 48 2.98 -13.76 -5.97
CA GLN A 48 2.03 -13.39 -4.93
C GLN A 48 1.91 -11.88 -4.81
N ILE A 49 3.01 -11.15 -4.73
CA ILE A 49 2.95 -9.69 -4.49
C ILE A 49 2.57 -8.89 -5.74
N THR A 50 2.61 -9.51 -6.93
CA THR A 50 2.01 -8.96 -8.17
C THR A 50 0.55 -9.37 -8.37
N ASP A 51 -0.02 -10.24 -7.52
CA ASP A 51 -1.47 -10.40 -7.43
C ASP A 51 -2.03 -9.25 -6.56
N PRO A 52 -2.89 -8.38 -7.11
CA PRO A 52 -3.44 -7.24 -6.39
C PRO A 52 -4.30 -7.65 -5.19
N ILE A 53 -4.95 -8.82 -5.23
CA ILE A 53 -5.74 -9.35 -4.11
C ILE A 53 -4.81 -9.78 -2.98
N TYR A 54 -3.78 -10.57 -3.30
CA TYR A 54 -2.81 -11.03 -2.31
C TYR A 54 -2.07 -9.85 -1.66
N SER A 55 -1.49 -8.96 -2.46
CA SER A 55 -0.70 -7.83 -1.96
C SER A 55 -1.52 -6.89 -1.07
N THR A 56 -2.78 -6.63 -1.43
CA THR A 56 -3.72 -5.87 -0.60
C THR A 56 -4.00 -6.58 0.74
N MET A 57 -4.27 -7.89 0.71
CA MET A 57 -4.48 -8.66 1.94
C MET A 57 -3.23 -8.70 2.83
N ALA A 58 -2.05 -8.81 2.24
CA ALA A 58 -0.77 -8.79 2.95
C ALA A 58 -0.54 -7.43 3.63
N PHE A 59 -0.74 -6.31 2.90
CA PHE A 59 -0.67 -4.97 3.47
C PHE A 59 -1.66 -4.78 4.62
N GLN A 60 -2.92 -5.16 4.42
CA GLN A 60 -3.95 -5.03 5.46
C GLN A 60 -3.69 -5.93 6.67
N LYS A 61 -3.06 -7.09 6.48
CA LYS A 61 -2.59 -7.93 7.58
C LYS A 61 -1.54 -7.21 8.41
N GLY A 62 -0.59 -6.53 7.77
CA GLY A 62 0.39 -5.66 8.44
C GLY A 62 -0.27 -4.51 9.17
N LEU A 63 -1.19 -3.79 8.51
CA LEU A 63 -1.94 -2.68 9.09
C LEU A 63 -2.70 -3.10 10.36
N LYS A 64 -3.32 -4.28 10.36
CA LYS A 64 -4.03 -4.81 11.54
C LYS A 64 -3.12 -5.11 12.75
N GLN A 65 -1.80 -5.20 12.56
CA GLN A 65 -0.83 -5.34 13.66
C GLN A 65 -0.37 -3.99 14.22
N VAL A 66 -0.75 -2.87 13.61
CA VAL A 66 -0.41 -1.53 14.09
C VAL A 66 -1.44 -1.10 15.13
N ASP A 67 -1.03 -0.99 16.39
CA ASP A 67 -1.93 -0.58 17.47
C ASP A 67 -2.49 0.82 17.19
N GLY A 68 -3.82 0.97 17.34
CA GLY A 68 -4.49 2.26 17.16
C GLY A 68 -4.62 2.75 15.71
N TRP A 69 -4.25 1.95 14.69
CA TRP A 69 -4.21 2.39 13.29
C TRP A 69 -5.49 3.06 12.76
N HIS A 70 -6.65 2.72 13.34
CA HIS A 70 -7.95 3.27 12.94
C HIS A 70 -8.06 4.78 13.22
N ASP A 71 -7.45 5.24 14.31
CA ASP A 71 -7.55 6.62 14.80
C ASP A 71 -6.30 7.44 14.45
N MET A 72 -5.25 6.80 13.94
CA MET A 72 -4.02 7.46 13.51
C MET A 72 -4.22 8.29 12.23
N PRO A 73 -3.41 9.34 12.04
CA PRO A 73 -3.22 9.95 10.73
C PRO A 73 -2.89 8.87 9.70
N LEU A 74 -3.47 8.97 8.49
CA LEU A 74 -3.31 7.95 7.45
C LEU A 74 -1.84 7.68 7.15
N THR A 75 -1.05 8.77 7.09
CA THR A 75 0.37 8.69 6.76
C THR A 75 1.16 7.93 7.80
N GLU A 76 0.84 8.08 9.08
CA GLU A 76 1.52 7.36 10.16
C GLU A 76 1.16 5.86 10.12
N ALA A 77 -0.11 5.53 9.89
CA ALA A 77 -0.54 4.14 9.76
C ALA A 77 0.11 3.45 8.56
N ALA A 78 0.11 4.10 7.39
CA ALA A 78 0.73 3.58 6.17
C ALA A 78 2.25 3.45 6.31
N GLN A 79 2.92 4.49 6.83
CA GLN A 79 4.36 4.48 7.05
C GLN A 79 4.80 3.44 8.07
N THR A 80 4.00 3.16 9.11
CA THR A 80 4.32 2.11 10.09
C THR A 80 4.34 0.73 9.44
N VAL A 81 3.50 0.51 8.43
CA VAL A 81 3.46 -0.76 7.68
C VAL A 81 4.59 -0.83 6.64
N GLN A 82 4.79 0.25 5.86
CA GLN A 82 5.72 0.25 4.73
C GLN A 82 7.17 0.54 5.11
N VAL A 83 7.39 1.33 6.15
CA VAL A 83 8.72 1.75 6.61
C VAL A 83 9.55 2.39 5.47
N SER A 84 8.92 3.30 4.73
CA SER A 84 9.57 4.01 3.61
C SER A 84 10.56 5.09 4.07
N ALA A 85 11.35 5.64 3.15
CA ALA A 85 12.23 6.78 3.42
C ALA A 85 11.49 8.14 3.55
N TYR A 86 10.19 8.20 3.22
CA TYR A 86 9.41 9.44 3.12
C TYR A 86 8.12 9.36 3.95
N PRO A 87 8.21 9.55 5.28
CA PRO A 87 7.12 9.24 6.21
C PRO A 87 5.82 10.03 5.97
N ASP A 88 5.93 11.24 5.42
CA ASP A 88 4.78 12.14 5.19
C ASP A 88 4.19 12.02 3.76
N ALA A 89 4.80 11.21 2.89
CA ALA A 89 4.43 11.19 1.47
C ALA A 89 3.04 10.60 1.21
N TYR A 90 2.48 9.83 2.14
CA TYR A 90 1.15 9.26 1.98
C TYR A 90 0.02 10.29 2.23
N ALA A 91 0.27 11.31 3.06
CA ALA A 91 -0.73 12.29 3.45
C ALA A 91 -1.37 13.01 2.25
N GLN A 92 -0.59 13.26 1.19
CA GLN A 92 -1.09 13.93 -0.02
C GLN A 92 -2.21 13.17 -0.75
N TRP A 93 -2.33 11.85 -0.54
CA TRP A 93 -3.29 10.99 -1.23
C TRP A 93 -4.57 10.75 -0.43
N GLU A 94 -4.67 11.24 0.81
CA GLU A 94 -5.77 10.90 1.71
C GLU A 94 -7.14 11.28 1.15
N GLN A 95 -7.30 12.50 0.63
CA GLN A 95 -8.57 12.96 0.06
C GLN A 95 -8.95 12.13 -1.18
N GLN A 96 -8.03 11.96 -2.13
CA GLN A 96 -8.30 11.20 -3.36
C GLN A 96 -8.66 9.74 -3.04
N ALA A 97 -7.98 9.11 -2.08
CA ALA A 97 -8.28 7.76 -1.67
C ALA A 97 -9.66 7.65 -1.00
N ALA A 98 -10.04 8.62 -0.17
CA ALA A 98 -11.35 8.68 0.44
C ALA A 98 -12.46 8.81 -0.62
N ASP A 99 -12.27 9.67 -1.62
CA ASP A 99 -13.22 9.87 -2.71
C ASP A 99 -13.40 8.60 -3.54
N LEU A 100 -12.30 7.90 -3.88
CA LEU A 100 -12.35 6.63 -4.61
C LEU A 100 -13.09 5.55 -3.83
N VAL A 101 -12.81 5.42 -2.52
CA VAL A 101 -13.52 4.45 -1.67
C VAL A 101 -15.00 4.80 -1.59
N ALA A 102 -15.36 6.06 -1.36
CA ALA A 102 -16.76 6.48 -1.31
C ALA A 102 -17.52 6.17 -2.61
N GLN A 103 -16.88 6.33 -3.77
CA GLN A 103 -17.47 6.07 -5.08
C GLN A 103 -17.66 4.58 -5.41
N HIS A 104 -16.85 3.69 -4.84
CA HIS A 104 -16.77 2.29 -5.27
C HIS A 104 -17.07 1.25 -4.18
N TRP A 105 -17.09 1.63 -2.90
CA TRP A 105 -17.17 0.66 -1.80
C TRP A 105 -18.60 0.15 -1.52
N ASN A 106 -19.61 0.98 -1.78
CA ASN A 106 -21.02 0.67 -1.53
C ASN A 106 -21.84 0.60 -2.85
N SER A 107 -21.15 0.45 -3.97
CA SER A 107 -21.70 0.44 -5.34
C SER A 107 -21.96 -0.98 -5.83
#